data_AF-A0A396TSG7-F1
#
_entry.id   AF-A0A396TSG7-F1
#
_cell.length_a   1.000
_cell.length_b   1.000
_cell.length_c   1.000
_cell.angle_alpha   90.00
_cell.angle_beta   90.00
_cell.angle_gamma   90.00
#
_symmetry.space_group_name_H-M   'P 1'
#
loop_
_entity.id
_entity.type
_entity.pdbx_description
1 polymer ?
#
loop_
_entity_poly.entity_id
_entity_poly.type
_entity_poly.pdbx_seq_one_letter_code
_entity_poly.pdbx_strand_id
1 'polypeptide(L)'
;MAKQFRESKYLNESGTLKGNWYMNRLDYFTFYQYPEYKKHKILSLIGGVSCFLLTLKLIPLTLWGALPFLYFSYVLMRIFILLNTRVCRYKGDFLVPKKFITFLRAREVELDVNDFDSVATMNNK
;
A
#
# COMPACT_ATOMS: atom_id res chain seq x y z
N MET A 1 -14.79 -13.90 -15.43
CA MET A 1 -14.85 -14.45 -14.06
C MET A 1 -16.06 -13.81 -13.37
N ALA A 2 -17.12 -14.58 -13.10
CA ALA A 2 -18.34 -14.06 -12.47
C ALA A 2 -17.99 -13.45 -11.09
N LYS A 3 -18.40 -12.21 -10.84
CA LYS A 3 -18.20 -11.57 -9.53
C LYS A 3 -19.06 -12.31 -8.50
N GLN A 4 -18.45 -13.21 -7.74
CA GLN A 4 -19.08 -13.80 -6.56
C GLN A 4 -19.51 -12.67 -5.63
N PHE A 5 -20.81 -12.55 -5.42
CA PHE A 5 -21.42 -11.54 -4.55
C PHE A 5 -21.04 -11.79 -3.09
N ARG A 6 -21.03 -10.72 -2.30
CA ARG A 6 -20.68 -10.69 -0.85
C ARG A 6 -21.43 -11.78 -0.08
N GLU A 7 -20.73 -12.83 0.37
CA GLU A 7 -21.28 -13.87 1.24
C GLU A 7 -21.17 -13.45 2.72
N SER A 8 -22.19 -13.73 3.53
CA SER A 8 -22.24 -13.39 4.97
C SER A 8 -21.10 -14.03 5.77
N LYS A 9 -20.52 -15.11 5.27
CA LYS A 9 -19.39 -15.80 5.91
C LYS A 9 -18.13 -14.93 6.04
N TYR A 10 -17.97 -13.91 5.18
CA TYR A 10 -16.78 -13.05 5.14
C TYR A 10 -16.97 -11.70 5.87
N LEU A 11 -18.05 -11.54 6.65
CA LEU A 11 -18.36 -10.29 7.36
C LEU A 11 -17.25 -9.83 8.32
N ASN A 12 -16.52 -10.79 8.91
CA ASN A 12 -15.46 -10.54 9.89
C ASN A 12 -14.05 -10.62 9.29
N GLU A 13 -13.91 -10.88 8.00
CA GLU A 13 -12.60 -10.96 7.35
C GLU A 13 -12.12 -9.56 6.96
N SER A 14 -10.92 -9.22 7.41
CA SER A 14 -10.25 -7.96 7.11
C SER A 14 -9.06 -8.23 6.16
N GLY A 15 -8.90 -7.42 5.12
CA GLY A 15 -7.78 -7.52 4.18
C GLY A 15 -8.04 -8.25 2.85
N THR A 16 -9.23 -8.80 2.59
CA THR A 16 -9.65 -9.32 1.28
C THR A 16 -10.69 -8.40 0.62
N LEU A 17 -10.72 -8.36 -0.72
CA LEU A 17 -11.75 -7.64 -1.51
C LEU A 17 -13.19 -8.15 -1.27
N LYS A 18 -13.35 -9.19 -0.45
CA LYS A 18 -14.60 -9.88 -0.14
C LYS A 18 -15.13 -9.62 1.29
N GLY A 19 -14.36 -8.92 2.14
CA GLY A 19 -14.75 -8.57 3.51
C GLY A 19 -15.67 -7.35 3.63
N ASN A 20 -16.26 -7.14 4.81
CA ASN A 20 -17.09 -5.96 5.11
C ASN A 20 -16.29 -4.67 4.83
N TRP A 21 -16.85 -3.77 4.02
CA TRP A 21 -16.20 -2.52 3.62
C TRP A 21 -15.80 -1.67 4.84
N TYR A 22 -16.58 -1.74 5.91
CA TYR A 22 -16.28 -1.09 7.18
C TYR A 22 -15.02 -1.66 7.86
N MET A 23 -14.85 -2.99 7.87
CA MET A 23 -13.66 -3.63 8.45
C MET A 23 -12.41 -3.39 7.61
N ASN A 24 -12.54 -3.30 6.29
CA ASN A 24 -11.42 -2.91 5.42
C ASN A 24 -10.99 -1.44 5.64
N ARG A 25 -11.87 -0.53 6.07
CA ARG A 25 -11.47 0.84 6.45
C ARG A 25 -10.59 0.87 7.70
N LEU A 26 -10.67 -0.13 8.57
CA LEU A 26 -9.80 -0.24 9.75
C LEU A 26 -8.40 -0.77 9.42
N ASP A 27 -8.23 -1.40 8.26
CA ASP A 27 -6.96 -2.02 7.86
C ASP A 27 -6.09 -1.11 6.97
N TYR A 28 -6.70 -0.14 6.28
CA TYR A 28 -6.03 0.74 5.33
C TYR A 28 -6.35 2.21 5.58
N PHE A 29 -5.36 3.08 5.44
CA PHE A 29 -5.53 4.53 5.42
C PHE A 29 -5.23 5.11 4.04
N THR A 30 -5.96 6.17 3.71
CA THR A 30 -5.67 7.04 2.57
C THR A 30 -4.87 8.25 3.03
N PHE A 31 -4.06 8.82 2.15
CA PHE A 31 -3.24 10.00 2.50
C PHE A 31 -3.32 11.09 1.44
N TYR A 32 -3.16 12.35 1.87
CA TYR A 32 -3.17 13.51 0.99
C TYR A 32 -1.93 13.57 0.10
N GLN A 33 -2.08 14.25 -1.05
CA GLN A 33 -0.91 14.63 -1.83
C GLN A 33 -0.13 15.73 -1.12
N TYR A 34 1.14 15.48 -0.89
CA TYR A 34 2.08 16.45 -0.33
C TYR A 34 2.88 17.12 -1.47
N PRO A 35 3.46 18.32 -1.27
CA PRO A 35 4.08 19.11 -2.34
C PRO A 35 5.17 18.36 -3.12
N GLU A 36 5.91 17.48 -2.45
CA GLU A 36 6.98 16.69 -3.08
C GLU A 36 6.54 15.33 -3.62
N TYR A 37 5.26 14.98 -3.51
CA TYR A 37 4.73 13.66 -3.87
C TYR A 37 5.16 13.21 -5.27
N LYS A 38 5.11 14.12 -6.26
CA LYS A 38 5.52 13.83 -7.64
C LYS A 38 7.01 13.48 -7.74
N LYS A 39 7.86 14.20 -7.00
CA LYS A 39 9.31 13.96 -6.98
C LYS A 39 9.62 12.59 -6.39
N HIS A 40 9.07 12.26 -5.23
CA HIS A 40 9.27 10.95 -4.59
C HIS A 40 8.70 9.80 -5.40
N LYS A 41 7.58 10.01 -6.11
CA LYS A 41 7.03 9.02 -7.04
C LYS A 41 7.98 8.74 -8.20
N ILE A 42 8.54 9.78 -8.83
CA ILE A 42 9.49 9.61 -9.93
C ILE A 42 10.80 8.99 -9.42
N LEU A 43 11.31 9.47 -8.29
CA LEU A 43 12.56 8.99 -7.70
C LEU A 43 12.47 7.52 -7.29
N SER A 44 11.36 7.10 -6.68
CA SER A 44 11.14 5.69 -6.32
C SER A 44 11.06 4.77 -7.55
N LEU A 45 10.46 5.23 -8.64
CA LEU A 45 10.44 4.49 -9.90
C LEU A 45 11.85 4.35 -10.50
N ILE A 46 12.54 5.48 -10.71
CA ILE A 46 13.87 5.49 -11.34
C ILE A 46 14.89 4.75 -10.48
N GLY A 47 14.88 5.00 -9.16
CA GLY A 47 15.73 4.30 -8.20
C GLY A 47 15.45 2.80 -8.15
N GLY A 48 14.18 2.40 -8.17
CA GLY A 48 13.79 0.99 -8.20
C GLY A 48 14.26 0.29 -9.48
N VAL A 49 13.99 0.87 -10.65
CA VAL A 49 14.40 0.30 -11.95
C VAL A 49 15.92 0.22 -12.07
N SER A 50 16.64 1.27 -11.68
CA SER A 50 18.11 1.27 -11.73
C SER A 50 18.72 0.21 -10.80
N CYS A 51 18.24 0.09 -9.55
CA CYS A 51 18.68 -0.95 -8.63
C CYS A 51 18.35 -2.36 -9.17
N PHE A 52 17.20 -2.55 -9.81
CA PHE A 52 16.82 -3.81 -10.42
C PHE A 52 17.79 -4.21 -11.56
N LEU A 53 18.11 -3.28 -12.46
CA LEU A 53 19.05 -3.52 -13.55
C LEU A 53 20.46 -3.82 -13.04
N LEU A 54 20.90 -3.13 -11.99
CA LEU A 54 22.17 -3.43 -11.32
C LEU A 54 22.17 -4.83 -10.70
N THR A 55 21.05 -5.23 -10.09
CA THR A 55 20.89 -6.57 -9.52
C THR A 55 21.06 -7.63 -10.60
N LEU A 56 20.42 -7.49 -11.77
CA LEU A 56 20.56 -8.42 -12.89
C LEU A 56 22.01 -8.57 -13.37
N LYS A 57 22.78 -7.48 -13.36
CA LYS A 57 24.22 -7.51 -13.71
C LYS A 57 25.09 -8.12 -12.61
N LEU A 58 24.69 -8.01 -11.34
CA LEU A 58 25.45 -8.50 -10.19
C LEU A 58 25.22 -9.97 -9.87
N ILE A 59 24.03 -10.52 -10.16
CA ILE A 59 23.70 -11.94 -9.99
C ILE A 59 24.80 -12.88 -10.55
N PRO A 60 25.29 -12.70 -11.80
CA PRO A 60 26.32 -13.59 -12.35
C PRO A 60 27.70 -13.42 -11.71
N LEU A 61 27.99 -12.30 -11.05
CA LEU A 61 29.26 -12.09 -10.35
C LEU A 61 29.21 -12.58 -8.89
N THR A 62 28.21 -12.15 -8.13
CA THR A 62 28.11 -12.43 -6.69
C THR A 62 26.65 -12.48 -6.25
N LEU A 63 26.16 -13.68 -5.89
CA LEU A 63 24.80 -13.85 -5.38
C LEU A 63 24.56 -13.09 -4.07
N TRP A 64 25.53 -13.13 -3.15
CA TRP A 64 25.45 -12.44 -1.87
C TRP A 64 25.48 -10.91 -2.02
N GLY A 65 26.23 -10.41 -3.00
CA GLY A 65 26.27 -8.99 -3.34
C GLY A 65 24.98 -8.49 -3.97
N ALA A 66 24.24 -9.35 -4.70
CA ALA A 66 22.98 -8.99 -5.34
C ALA A 66 21.79 -8.89 -4.37
N LEU A 67 21.78 -9.65 -3.26
CA LEU A 67 20.71 -9.64 -2.25
C LEU A 67 20.34 -8.25 -1.71
N PRO A 68 21.28 -7.40 -1.25
CA PRO A 68 20.93 -6.07 -0.76
C PRO A 68 20.33 -5.18 -1.86
N PHE A 69 20.85 -5.23 -3.08
CA PHE A 69 20.30 -4.45 -4.21
C PHE A 69 18.88 -4.90 -4.58
N LEU A 70 18.62 -6.20 -4.51
CA LEU A 70 17.29 -6.76 -4.74
C LEU A 70 16.30 -6.26 -3.67
N TYR A 71 16.72 -6.23 -2.40
CA TYR A 71 15.92 -5.68 -1.31
C TYR A 71 15.61 -4.19 -1.51
N PHE A 72 16.61 -3.38 -1.85
CA PHE A 72 16.39 -1.95 -2.13
C PHE A 72 15.45 -1.74 -3.30
N SER A 73 15.62 -2.50 -4.38
CA SER A 73 14.71 -2.47 -5.53
C SER A 73 13.28 -2.81 -5.12
N TYR A 74 13.09 -3.84 -4.30
CA TYR A 74 11.77 -4.22 -3.78
C TYR A 74 11.12 -3.08 -2.98
N VAL A 75 11.84 -2.51 -2.02
CA VAL A 75 11.32 -1.43 -1.16
C VAL A 75 10.92 -0.22 -2.00
N LEU A 76 11.77 0.22 -2.93
CA LEU A 76 11.49 1.37 -3.79
C LEU A 76 10.26 1.14 -4.68
N MET A 77 10.12 -0.07 -5.25
CA MET A 77 8.94 -0.41 -6.05
C MET A 77 7.67 -0.48 -5.20
N ARG A 78 7.73 -1.00 -3.97
CA ARG A 78 6.57 -0.97 -3.06
C ARG A 78 6.18 0.45 -2.69
N ILE A 79 7.15 1.33 -2.42
CA ILE A 79 6.90 2.75 -2.17
C ILE A 79 6.23 3.41 -3.39
N PHE A 80 6.69 3.11 -4.61
CA PHE A 80 6.07 3.62 -5.84
C PHE A 80 4.60 3.17 -5.97
N ILE A 81 4.33 1.88 -5.74
CA ILE A 81 2.96 1.33 -5.78
C ILE A 81 2.08 2.02 -4.75
N LEU A 82 2.55 2.16 -3.50
CA LEU A 82 1.84 2.83 -2.41
C LEU A 82 1.54 4.29 -2.73
N LEU A 83 2.52 5.01 -3.28
CA LEU A 83 2.31 6.38 -3.76
C LEU A 83 1.23 6.39 -4.84
N ASN A 84 1.33 5.51 -5.84
CA ASN A 84 0.38 5.47 -6.96
C ASN A 84 -1.06 5.16 -6.54
N THR A 85 -1.27 4.20 -5.64
CA THR A 85 -2.60 3.84 -5.13
C THR A 85 -3.13 4.81 -4.09
N ARG A 86 -2.24 5.50 -3.36
CA ARG A 86 -2.54 6.36 -2.20
C ARG A 86 -3.29 5.63 -1.07
N VAL A 87 -3.12 4.32 -0.99
CA VAL A 87 -3.72 3.47 0.03
C VAL A 87 -2.61 2.66 0.67
N CYS A 88 -2.48 2.76 2.00
CA CYS A 88 -1.45 2.05 2.77
C CYS A 88 -2.09 1.26 3.92
N ARG A 89 -1.50 0.12 4.29
CA ARG A 89 -1.99 -0.71 5.41
C ARG A 89 -1.48 -0.16 6.74
N TYR A 90 -2.34 -0.10 7.78
CA TYR A 90 -1.90 0.32 9.12
C TYR A 90 -0.89 -0.63 9.75
N LYS A 91 -1.03 -1.94 9.50
CA LYS A 91 -0.09 -2.98 9.96
C LYS A 91 1.28 -2.91 9.25
N GLY A 92 1.39 -2.09 8.21
CA GLY A 92 2.56 -1.99 7.35
C GLY A 92 2.61 -3.08 6.28
N ASP A 93 3.35 -2.79 5.22
CA ASP A 93 3.63 -3.78 4.17
C ASP A 93 4.83 -4.64 4.55
N PHE A 94 4.83 -5.89 4.07
CA PHE A 94 5.90 -6.85 4.29
C PHE A 94 7.25 -6.23 3.90
N LEU A 95 8.23 -6.26 4.83
CA LEU A 95 9.60 -5.79 4.62
C LEU A 95 9.77 -4.28 4.30
N VAL A 96 8.72 -3.47 4.42
CA VAL A 96 8.80 -2.00 4.25
C VAL A 96 9.21 -1.35 5.57
N PRO A 97 10.15 -0.38 5.56
CA PRO A 97 10.57 0.33 6.77
C PRO A 97 9.41 1.09 7.43
N LYS A 98 9.24 0.90 8.75
CA LYS A 98 8.20 1.55 9.57
C LYS A 98 8.21 3.08 9.47
N LYS A 99 9.39 3.69 9.28
CA LYS A 99 9.57 5.15 9.12
C LYS A 99 8.77 5.74 7.95
N PHE A 100 8.67 5.01 6.83
CA PHE A 100 7.89 5.45 5.67
C PHE A 100 6.39 5.38 5.98
N ILE A 101 5.95 4.33 6.66
CA ILE A 101 4.54 4.17 7.04
C ILE A 101 4.13 5.27 8.02
N THR A 102 4.96 5.60 9.01
CA THR A 102 4.69 6.71 9.94
C THR A 102 4.67 8.06 9.23
N PHE A 103 5.52 8.26 8.22
CA PHE A 103 5.51 9.49 7.41
C PHE A 103 4.22 9.64 6.59
N LEU A 104 3.73 8.54 6.01
CA LEU A 104 2.47 8.54 5.27
C LEU A 104 1.27 8.70 6.23
N ARG A 105 1.31 8.05 7.39
CA ARG A 105 0.27 8.17 8.43
C ARG A 105 0.14 9.60 8.96
N ALA A 106 1.23 10.34 9.09
CA ALA A 106 1.17 11.76 9.47
C ALA A 106 0.44 12.65 8.44
N ARG A 107 0.13 12.13 7.25
CA ARG A 107 -0.59 12.81 6.16
C ARG A 107 -1.91 12.09 5.83
N GLU A 108 -2.37 11.28 6.76
CA GLU A 108 -3.62 10.55 6.66
C GLU A 108 -4.78 11.53 6.42
N VAL A 109 -5.67 11.12 5.52
CA VAL A 109 -6.96 11.80 5.36
C VAL A 109 -7.81 11.34 6.53
N GLU A 110 -8.15 12.26 7.43
CA GLU A 110 -9.13 11.98 8.48
C GLU A 110 -10.47 11.67 7.80
N LEU A 111 -10.78 10.38 7.74
CA LEU A 111 -12.08 9.89 7.34
C LEU A 111 -12.95 9.93 8.59
N ASP A 112 -13.93 10.84 8.62
CA ASP A 112 -14.91 10.86 9.70
C ASP A 112 -15.69 9.55 9.69
N VAL A 113 -15.47 8.74 10.73
CA VAL A 113 -16.14 7.44 10.92
C VAL A 113 -17.62 7.64 11.22
N ASN A 114 -18.00 8.84 11.68
CA ASN A 114 -19.36 9.24 12.00
C ASN A 114 -20.05 10.00 10.85
N ASP A 115 -19.50 9.98 9.63
CA ASP A 115 -20.20 10.52 8.47
C ASP A 115 -21.40 9.62 8.14
N PHE A 116 -22.53 9.96 8.77
CA PHE A 116 -23.77 9.18 8.88
C PHE A 116 -24.38 8.80 7.53
N ASP A 117 -24.04 9.48 6.44
CA ASP A 117 -24.49 9.16 5.08
C ASP A 117 -24.01 7.77 4.62
N SER A 118 -22.88 7.30 5.13
CA SER A 118 -22.37 5.95 4.83
C SER A 118 -22.99 4.85 5.69
N VAL A 119 -23.59 5.21 6.85
CA VAL A 119 -24.30 4.29 7.76
C VAL A 119 -25.79 4.21 7.39
N ALA A 120 -26.39 5.32 6.95
CA ALA A 120 -27.79 5.39 6.54
C ALA A 120 -28.13 4.48 5.35
N THR A 121 -27.15 4.20 4.47
CA THR A 121 -27.32 3.24 3.37
C THR A 121 -27.32 1.78 3.80
N MET A 122 -26.97 1.45 5.06
CA MET A 122 -27.10 0.09 5.60
C MET A 122 -28.50 -0.19 6.18
N ASN A 123 -29.21 0.84 6.66
CA ASN A 123 -30.51 0.67 7.33
C ASN A 123 -31.70 0.67 6.36
N ASN A 124 -31.51 1.03 5.09
CA ASN A 124 -32.54 0.96 4.06
C ASN A 124 -32.50 -0.38 3.31
N LYS A 125 -32.71 -1.47 4.04
CA LYS A 125 -33.06 -2.78 3.47
C LYS A 125 -34.20 -3.43 4.25
#